data_AF-A0A1R3I2C0-F1
#
_entry.id   AF-A0A1R3I2C0-F1
#
_cell.length_a   1.000
_cell.length_b   1.000
_cell.length_c   1.000
_cell.angle_alpha   90.00
_cell.angle_beta   90.00
_cell.angle_gamma   90.00
#
_symmetry.space_group_name_H-M   'P 1'
#
loop_
_entity.id
_entity.type
_entity.pdbx_description
1 polymer ?
#
loop_
_entity_poly.entity_id
_entity_poly.type
_entity_poly.pdbx_seq_one_letter_code
_entity_poly.pdbx_strand_id
1 'polypeptide(L)'
;MALPDQALEVIDPLLAGGNEEEAESSSKNQRKPDIKGTKMKECLISSILRVGIACSVKSPKDRMDIVRAAIELHSSRDEILGERIRA
;
A
#
# COMPACT_ATOMS: atom_id res chain seq x y z
N MET A 1 -13.77 0.56 -13.74
CA MET A 1 -12.74 0.88 -12.74
C MET A 1 -11.46 0.20 -13.21
N ALA A 2 -10.52 0.99 -13.74
CA ALA A 2 -9.24 0.45 -14.18
C ALA A 2 -8.40 0.08 -12.94
N LEU A 3 -7.86 -1.13 -13.01
CA LEU A 3 -7.22 -1.93 -11.97
C LEU A 3 -5.69 -1.64 -11.93
N PRO A 4 -4.91 -2.25 -11.02
CA PRO A 4 -3.64 -1.73 -10.49
C PRO A 4 -2.47 -1.57 -11.47
N ASP A 5 -2.55 -2.08 -12.70
CA ASP A 5 -1.46 -1.99 -13.66
C ASP A 5 -1.06 -0.53 -13.99
N GLN A 6 -2.04 0.36 -14.18
CA GLN A 6 -1.75 1.79 -14.38
C GLN A 6 -1.42 2.52 -13.07
N ALA A 7 -1.85 1.96 -11.93
CA ALA A 7 -1.59 2.59 -10.64
C ALA A 7 -0.09 2.62 -10.33
N LEU A 8 0.64 1.56 -10.69
CA LEU A 8 2.11 1.51 -10.58
C LEU A 8 2.83 2.63 -11.35
N GLU A 9 2.23 3.14 -12.43
CA GLU A 9 2.83 4.21 -13.25
C GLU A 9 2.66 5.61 -12.65
N VAL A 10 1.64 5.82 -11.81
CA VAL A 10 1.34 7.12 -11.16
C VAL A 10 1.74 7.17 -9.69
N ILE A 11 2.17 6.06 -9.11
CA ILE A 11 2.62 6.01 -7.74
C ILE A 11 3.99 6.67 -7.62
N ASP A 12 4.12 7.50 -6.58
CA ASP A 12 5.40 8.11 -6.23
C ASP A 12 6.48 7.02 -6.12
N PRO A 13 7.62 7.16 -6.84
CA PRO A 13 8.74 6.22 -6.75
C PRO A 13 9.21 5.92 -5.31
N LEU A 14 9.03 6.86 -4.38
CA LEU A 14 9.33 6.69 -2.97
C LEU A 14 8.45 5.60 -2.31
N LEU A 15 7.20 5.48 -2.76
CA LEU A 15 6.25 4.45 -2.33
C LEU A 15 6.47 3.11 -3.05
N ALA A 16 7.01 3.15 -4.28
CA ALA A 16 7.41 1.97 -5.05
C ALA A 16 8.73 1.35 -4.57
N GLY A 17 9.43 1.97 -3.61
CA GLY A 17 10.62 1.45 -2.93
C GLY A 17 11.95 1.97 -3.46
N GLY A 18 11.99 3.17 -4.05
CA GLY A 18 13.24 3.84 -4.39
C GLY A 18 13.60 4.88 -3.34
N ASN A 19 14.54 4.53 -2.46
CA ASN A 19 15.60 5.40 -1.95
C ASN A 19 16.67 4.46 -1.39
N GLU A 20 17.50 3.93 -2.29
CA GLU A 20 18.71 3.19 -1.97
C GLU A 20 19.95 4.11 -1.92
N GLU A 21 19.79 5.34 -1.45
CA GLU A 21 20.95 6.19 -1.18
C GLU A 21 21.55 5.86 0.19
N GLU A 22 22.58 5.00 0.10
CA GLU A 22 23.81 4.98 0.89
C GLU A 22 23.73 4.51 2.35
N ALA A 23 23.85 3.19 2.52
CA ALA A 23 24.69 2.64 3.58
C ALA A 23 25.69 1.67 2.96
N GLU A 24 26.76 2.22 2.41
CA GLU A 24 27.97 1.50 2.05
C GLU A 24 28.59 0.95 3.35
N SER A 25 28.23 -0.28 3.73
CA SER A 25 28.97 -1.08 4.69
C SER A 25 28.66 -2.57 4.52
N SER A 26 29.50 -3.18 3.68
CA SER A 26 29.99 -4.55 3.74
C SER A 26 29.39 -5.47 4.82
N SER A 27 28.50 -6.37 4.38
CA SER A 27 28.64 -7.80 4.72
C SER A 27 27.69 -8.65 3.90
N LYS A 28 28.29 -9.62 3.19
CA LYS A 28 27.59 -10.72 2.53
C LYS A 28 26.80 -11.50 3.58
N ASN A 29 25.50 -11.25 3.68
CA ASN A 29 24.56 -12.24 4.19
C ASN A 29 23.31 -12.23 3.31
N GLN A 30 22.94 -13.45 2.93
CA GLN A 30 21.88 -13.83 1.99
C GLN A 30 20.73 -12.81 1.92
N ARG A 31 20.59 -12.18 0.74
CA ARG A 31 19.43 -11.35 0.39
C ARG A 31 18.19 -12.24 0.41
N LYS A 32 17.53 -12.35 1.57
CA LYS A 32 16.13 -12.77 1.57
C LYS A 32 15.39 -11.72 0.73
N PRO A 33 14.54 -12.13 -0.23
CA PRO A 33 13.67 -11.15 -0.88
C PRO A 33 12.91 -10.45 0.24
N ASP A 34 12.89 -9.13 0.22
CA ASP A 34 12.25 -8.31 1.23
C ASP A 34 10.72 -8.48 1.10
N ILE A 35 10.21 -9.63 1.58
CA ILE A 35 8.80 -10.04 1.50
C ILE A 35 7.93 -9.00 2.22
N LYS A 36 8.49 -8.29 3.21
CA LYS A 36 7.80 -7.21 3.90
C LYS A 36 7.67 -5.98 3.00
N GLY A 37 8.74 -5.62 2.29
CA GLY A 37 8.73 -4.59 1.27
C GLY A 37 7.76 -4.89 0.11
N THR A 38 7.69 -6.13 -0.39
CA THR A 38 6.78 -6.49 -1.47
C THR A 38 5.32 -6.53 -1.02
N LYS A 39 5.02 -7.10 0.15
CA LYS A 39 3.66 -7.11 0.71
C LYS A 39 3.16 -5.71 1.06
N MET A 40 4.03 -4.85 1.57
CA MET A 40 3.69 -3.46 1.82
C MET A 40 3.36 -2.73 0.52
N LYS A 41 4.17 -2.91 -0.53
CA LYS A 41 3.87 -2.35 -1.86
C LYS A 41 2.52 -2.86 -2.37
N GLU A 42 2.27 -4.16 -2.38
CA GLU A 42 1.00 -4.73 -2.85
C GLU A 42 -0.21 -4.21 -2.06
N CYS A 43 -0.12 -4.09 -0.73
CA CYS A 43 -1.23 -3.56 0.10
C CYS A 43 -1.44 -2.05 -0.10
N LEU A 44 -0.36 -1.26 -0.16
CA LEU A 44 -0.43 0.19 -0.43
C LEU A 44 -1.04 0.46 -1.82
N ILE A 45 -0.57 -0.26 -2.84
CA ILE A 45 -1.01 -0.07 -4.22
C ILE A 45 -2.45 -0.57 -4.39
N SER A 46 -2.76 -1.77 -3.89
CA SER A 46 -4.07 -2.37 -4.15
C SER A 46 -5.16 -1.84 -3.24
N SER A 47 -4.91 -1.62 -1.95
CA SER A 47 -5.96 -1.27 -1.00
C SER A 47 -6.11 0.24 -0.80
N ILE A 48 -5.02 0.96 -0.51
CA ILE A 48 -5.08 2.41 -0.21
C ILE A 48 -5.55 3.20 -1.44
N LEU A 49 -5.04 2.89 -2.63
CA LEU A 49 -5.50 3.59 -3.84
C LEU A 49 -6.97 3.29 -4.16
N ARG A 50 -7.44 2.06 -3.95
CA ARG A 50 -8.87 1.73 -4.14
C ARG A 50 -9.74 2.57 -3.21
N VAL A 51 -9.36 2.69 -1.93
CA VAL A 51 -10.04 3.56 -0.96
C VAL A 51 -9.99 5.02 -1.41
N GLY A 52 -8.81 5.54 -1.76
CA GLY A 52 -8.61 6.93 -2.18
C GLY A 52 -9.44 7.30 -3.42
N ILE A 53 -9.47 6.42 -4.43
CA ILE A 53 -10.28 6.59 -5.63
C ILE A 53 -11.77 6.61 -5.28
N ALA A 54 -12.24 5.66 -4.47
CA ALA A 54 -13.65 5.57 -4.08
C ALA A 54 -14.11 6.77 -3.23
N CYS A 55 -13.22 7.34 -2.41
CA CYS A 55 -13.48 8.57 -1.65
C CYS A 55 -13.44 9.83 -2.52
N SER A 56 -12.69 9.81 -3.63
CA SER A 56 -12.50 10.95 -4.53
C SER A 56 -13.48 11.00 -5.70
N VAL A 57 -14.50 10.13 -5.71
CA VAL A 57 -15.57 10.16 -6.72
C VAL A 57 -16.23 11.54 -6.74
N LYS A 58 -16.43 12.11 -7.93
CA LYS A 58 -16.92 13.49 -8.12
C LYS A 58 -18.29 13.71 -7.48
N SER A 59 -19.19 12.75 -7.63
CA SER A 59 -20.51 12.76 -7.04
C SER A 59 -20.44 12.37 -5.55
N PRO A 60 -20.88 13.22 -4.60
CA PRO A 60 -20.85 12.89 -3.18
C PRO A 60 -21.64 11.64 -2.81
N LYS A 61 -22.75 11.36 -3.52
CA LYS A 61 -23.62 10.21 -3.26
C LYS A 61 -22.98 8.87 -3.65
N ASP A 62 -22.03 8.92 -4.57
CA ASP A 62 -21.34 7.73 -5.09
C ASP A 62 -19.98 7.50 -4.40
N ARG A 63 -19.60 8.39 -3.46
CA ARG A 63 -18.41 8.19 -2.64
C ARG A 63 -18.62 7.04 -1.69
N MET A 64 -17.54 6.33 -1.40
CA MET A 64 -17.54 5.35 -0.33
C MET A 64 -17.93 6.00 1.00
N ASP A 65 -18.77 5.29 1.76
CA ASP A 65 -19.13 5.70 3.12
C ASP A 65 -17.88 5.80 4.01
N ILE A 66 -17.84 6.81 4.88
CA ILE A 66 -16.66 7.10 5.70
C ILE A 66 -16.35 6.00 6.72
N VAL A 67 -17.39 5.33 7.25
CA VAL A 67 -17.20 4.20 8.17
C VAL A 67 -16.59 3.04 7.42
N ARG A 68 -17.07 2.77 6.20
CA ARG A 68 -16.47 1.74 5.33
C ARG A 68 -15.02 2.07 4.98
N ALA A 69 -14.72 3.34 4.65
CA ALA A 69 -13.36 3.79 4.37
C ALA A 69 -12.43 3.52 5.56
N ALA A 70 -12.87 3.83 6.78
CA ALA A 70 -12.09 3.61 7.99
C ALA A 70 -11.81 2.11 8.23
N ILE A 71 -12.81 1.25 8.02
CA ILE A 71 -12.65 -0.21 8.16
C ILE A 71 -11.58 -0.75 7.20
N GLU A 72 -11.69 -0.42 5.91
CA GLU A 72 -10.74 -0.88 4.88
C GLU A 72 -9.31 -0.39 5.17
N LEU A 73 -9.16 0.86 5.65
CA LEU A 73 -7.87 1.42 6.03
C LEU A 73 -7.28 0.73 7.27
N HIS A 74 -8.10 0.39 8.27
CA HIS A 74 -7.65 -0.38 9.43
C HIS A 74 -7.19 -1.79 9.04
N SER A 75 -7.96 -2.50 8.21
CA SER A 75 -7.54 -3.80 7.68
C SER A 75 -6.22 -3.73 6.91
N SER A 76 -6.06 -2.69 6.07
CA SER A 76 -4.82 -2.48 5.31
C SER A 76 -3.62 -2.21 6.23
N ARG A 77 -3.81 -1.40 7.27
CA ARG A 77 -2.78 -1.16 8.29
C ARG A 77 -2.38 -2.46 8.98
N ASP A 78 -3.35 -3.27 9.38
CA ASP A 78 -3.11 -4.52 10.11
C ASP A 78 -2.35 -5.53 9.24
N GLU A 79 -2.67 -5.61 7.95
CA GLU A 79 -1.92 -6.39 6.96
C GLU A 79 -0.46 -5.91 6.80
N ILE A 80 -0.25 -4.59 6.72
CA ILE A 80 1.08 -3.97 6.59
C ILE A 80 1.94 -4.20 7.84
N LEU A 81 1.36 -4.00 9.02
CA LEU A 81 2.05 -4.16 10.30
C LEU A 81 2.19 -5.63 10.70
N GLY A 82 1.50 -6.55 10.02
CA GLY A 82 1.46 -7.97 10.37
C GLY A 82 0.76 -8.20 11.72
N GLU A 83 -0.04 -7.24 12.18
CA GLU A 83 -0.83 -7.36 13.38
C GLU A 83 -2.01 -8.27 13.07
N ARG A 84 -1.85 -9.56 13.36
CA ARG A 84 -2.97 -10.49 13.35
C ARG A 84 -4.01 -9.95 14.32
N ILE A 85 -5.20 -9.58 13.83
CA ILE A 85 -6.34 -9.26 14.68
C ILE A 85 -6.50 -10.43 15.65
N ARG A 86 -6.25 -10.18 16.93
CA ARG A 86 -6.48 -11.16 17.99
C ARG A 86 -7.99 -11.23 18.18
N ALA A 87 -8.59 -12.27 17.60
CA ALA A 87 -9.94 -12.71 17.91
C ALA A 87 -9.95 -13.41 19.28
#